data_AF-A0A529NTY0-F1
#
_entry.id   AF-A0A529NTY0-F1
#
_cell.length_a   1.000
_cell.length_b   1.000
_cell.length_c   1.000
_cell.angle_alpha   90.00
_cell.angle_beta   90.00
_cell.angle_gamma   90.00
#
_symmetry.space_group_name_H-M   'P 1'
#
loop_
_entity.id
_entity.type
_entity.pdbx_description
1 polymer ?
#
loop_
_entity_poly.entity_id
_entity_poly.type
_entity_poly.pdbx_seq_one_letter_code
_entity_poly.pdbx_strand_id
1 'polypeptide(L)'
;KPIDPMALPTDLGAFLALVKGSLLATEQPAAALALLDNARLLSPGTLVEEAALRRSVGIAAQQGDAARFALASTQYVASYLHSPYASQFADSFVSGVIQLHMAVSQDKLADITSMMDPEREKVIYLRIARRAAIDGLTALSTFASAMAEKGRDGNGNEDDPRAQLYSSLSTVTSSTIDDVRAKLKKIDRGKLSESDRALLDA
;
A
#
# COMPACT_ATOMS: atom_id res chain seq x y z
N LYS A 1 13.72 -34.89 7.75
CA LYS A 1 12.24 -34.85 7.84
C LYS A 1 11.81 -33.41 8.03
N PRO A 2 10.77 -32.91 7.35
CA PRO A 2 10.27 -31.57 7.60
C PRO A 2 9.76 -31.48 9.05
N ILE A 3 10.23 -30.48 9.80
CA ILE A 3 9.80 -30.21 11.17
C ILE A 3 8.55 -29.33 11.12
N ASP A 4 7.51 -29.72 11.85
CA ASP A 4 6.28 -28.94 12.02
C ASP A 4 6.52 -27.84 13.07
N PRO A 5 6.36 -26.55 12.72
CA PRO A 5 6.48 -25.46 13.68
C PRO A 5 5.52 -25.57 14.88
N MET A 6 4.33 -26.15 14.69
CA MET A 6 3.32 -26.27 15.74
C MET A 6 3.65 -27.35 16.78
N ALA A 7 4.61 -28.23 16.48
CA ALA A 7 5.08 -29.26 17.40
C ALA A 7 6.22 -28.78 18.33
N LEU A 8 6.64 -27.52 18.21
CA LEU A 8 7.73 -26.92 18.98
C LEU A 8 7.18 -25.98 20.06
N PRO A 9 7.99 -25.64 21.08
CA PRO A 9 7.68 -24.53 21.98
C PRO A 9 7.36 -23.26 21.19
N THR A 10 6.41 -22.46 21.66
CA THR A 10 5.82 -21.32 20.93
C THR A 10 6.86 -20.40 20.31
N ASP A 11 7.90 -20.03 21.06
CA ASP A 11 8.93 -19.10 20.59
C ASP A 11 9.70 -19.68 19.41
N LEU A 12 10.14 -20.94 19.51
CA LEU A 12 10.87 -21.62 18.45
C LEU A 12 9.97 -21.92 17.25
N GLY A 13 8.73 -22.31 17.51
CA GLY A 13 7.70 -22.54 16.49
C GLY A 13 7.42 -21.28 15.68
N ALA A 14 7.30 -20.12 16.33
CA ALA A 14 7.01 -18.85 15.66
C ALA A 14 8.13 -18.46 14.68
N PHE A 15 9.40 -18.52 15.12
CA PHE A 15 10.55 -18.26 14.23
C PHE A 15 10.63 -19.27 13.09
N LEU A 16 10.44 -20.57 13.38
CA LEU A 16 10.49 -21.59 12.34
C LEU A 16 9.38 -21.41 11.30
N ALA A 17 8.16 -21.10 11.75
CA ALA A 17 7.02 -20.82 10.88
C ALA A 17 7.29 -19.60 9.99
N LEU A 18 7.84 -18.51 10.57
CA LEU A 18 8.21 -17.31 9.83
C LEU A 18 9.25 -17.60 8.74
N VAL A 19 10.33 -18.33 9.08
CA VAL A 19 11.40 -18.65 8.13
C VAL A 19 10.87 -19.55 7.02
N LYS A 20 10.17 -20.63 7.36
CA LYS A 20 9.60 -21.55 6.35
C LYS A 20 8.59 -20.84 5.45
N GLY A 21 7.70 -20.01 6.03
CA GLY A 21 6.73 -19.23 5.28
C GLY A 21 7.42 -18.28 4.29
N SER A 22 8.53 -17.66 4.70
CA SER A 22 9.28 -16.75 3.84
C SER A 22 9.99 -17.47 2.69
N LEU A 23 10.53 -18.67 2.93
CA LEU A 23 11.19 -19.47 1.90
C LEU A 23 10.21 -19.99 0.85
N LEU A 24 8.99 -20.34 1.27
CA LEU A 24 7.96 -20.90 0.39
C LEU A 24 7.16 -19.83 -0.37
N ALA A 25 7.38 -18.54 -0.10
CA ALA A 25 6.54 -17.45 -0.61
C ALA A 25 6.38 -17.47 -2.14
N THR A 26 7.47 -17.76 -2.87
CA THR A 26 7.46 -17.76 -4.34
C THR A 26 6.91 -19.07 -4.92
N GLU A 27 7.31 -20.22 -4.37
CA GLU A 27 7.01 -21.54 -4.94
C GLU A 27 5.64 -22.08 -4.50
N GLN A 28 5.26 -21.81 -3.25
CA GLN A 28 4.07 -22.37 -2.60
C GLN A 28 3.37 -21.29 -1.76
N PRO A 29 2.81 -20.24 -2.40
CA PRO A 29 2.29 -19.05 -1.72
C PRO A 29 1.16 -19.36 -0.73
N ALA A 30 0.28 -20.33 -1.03
CA ALA A 30 -0.77 -20.74 -0.11
C ALA A 30 -0.20 -21.39 1.18
N ALA A 31 0.82 -22.26 1.02
CA ALA A 31 1.49 -22.88 2.16
C ALA A 31 2.31 -21.86 2.95
N ALA A 32 2.93 -20.91 2.27
CA ALA A 32 3.63 -19.79 2.87
C ALA A 32 2.69 -18.97 3.77
N LEU A 33 1.53 -18.57 3.25
CA LEU A 33 0.53 -17.80 4.01
C LEU A 33 0.04 -18.56 5.25
N ALA A 34 -0.19 -19.87 5.15
CA ALA A 34 -0.58 -20.68 6.31
C ALA A 34 0.53 -20.71 7.40
N LEU A 35 1.80 -20.77 6.99
CA LEU A 35 2.92 -20.71 7.93
C LEU A 35 3.09 -19.31 8.55
N LEU A 36 2.87 -18.25 7.78
CA LEU A 36 2.90 -16.88 8.29
C LEU A 36 1.74 -16.62 9.26
N ASP A 37 0.57 -17.23 9.03
CA ASP A 37 -0.54 -17.23 9.99
C ASP A 37 -0.16 -17.90 11.31
N ASN A 38 0.51 -19.05 11.26
CA ASN A 38 1.03 -19.69 12.47
C ASN A 38 2.05 -18.79 13.18
N ALA A 39 2.96 -18.15 12.45
CA ALA A 39 3.97 -17.27 13.03
C ALA A 39 3.35 -16.10 13.81
N ARG A 40 2.34 -15.42 13.25
CA ARG A 40 1.65 -14.32 13.95
C ARG A 40 0.82 -14.80 15.14
N LEU A 41 0.17 -15.95 15.05
CA LEU A 41 -0.65 -16.50 16.14
C LEU A 41 0.20 -17.01 17.31
N LEU A 42 1.41 -17.52 17.03
CA LEU A 42 2.31 -18.03 18.06
C LEU A 42 3.09 -16.93 18.79
N SER A 43 3.25 -15.74 18.21
CA SER A 43 4.06 -14.67 18.79
C SER A 43 3.46 -13.28 18.57
N PRO A 44 2.24 -13.03 19.09
CA PRO A 44 1.57 -11.75 18.92
C PRO A 44 2.31 -10.62 19.66
N GLY A 45 2.23 -9.40 19.12
CA GLY A 45 2.88 -8.21 19.68
C GLY A 45 4.39 -8.15 19.47
N THR A 46 4.97 -9.09 18.70
CA THR A 46 6.41 -9.17 18.46
C THR A 46 6.80 -8.78 17.03
N LEU A 47 8.10 -8.69 16.76
CA LEU A 47 8.62 -8.53 15.40
C LEU A 47 8.39 -9.77 14.51
N VAL A 48 8.09 -10.93 15.11
CA VAL A 48 7.72 -12.12 14.34
C VAL A 48 6.34 -11.94 13.72
N GLU A 49 5.36 -11.46 14.50
CA GLU A 49 4.05 -11.08 13.97
C GLU A 49 4.16 -9.94 12.94
N GLU A 50 4.94 -8.89 13.22
CA GLU A 50 5.17 -7.79 12.28
C GLU A 50 5.65 -8.31 10.91
N ALA A 51 6.71 -9.13 10.94
CA ALA A 51 7.31 -9.66 9.73
C ALA A 51 6.36 -10.61 8.99
N ALA A 52 5.56 -11.38 9.72
CA ALA A 52 4.55 -12.26 9.15
C ALA A 52 3.44 -11.46 8.44
N LEU A 53 2.87 -10.44 9.10
CA LEU A 53 1.86 -9.57 8.51
C LEU A 53 2.39 -8.85 7.27
N ARG A 54 3.58 -8.23 7.37
CA ARG A 54 4.18 -7.49 6.27
C ARG A 54 4.44 -8.35 5.04
N ARG A 55 4.92 -9.59 5.22
CA ARG A 55 5.12 -10.54 4.12
C ARG A 55 3.79 -11.03 3.54
N SER A 56 2.80 -11.32 4.39
CA SER A 56 1.48 -11.76 3.96
C SER A 56 0.77 -10.74 3.07
N VAL A 57 0.95 -9.43 3.30
CA VAL A 57 0.40 -8.37 2.44
C VAL A 57 0.86 -8.52 0.99
N GLY A 58 2.17 -8.65 0.77
CA GLY A 58 2.72 -8.82 -0.58
C GLY A 58 2.29 -10.13 -1.25
N ILE A 59 2.30 -11.24 -0.51
CA ILE A 59 1.92 -12.55 -1.05
C ILE A 59 0.42 -12.58 -1.38
N ALA A 60 -0.44 -12.06 -0.51
CA ALA A 60 -1.88 -12.01 -0.76
C ALA A 60 -2.22 -11.16 -2.01
N ALA A 61 -1.56 -10.02 -2.18
CA ALA A 61 -1.69 -9.21 -3.39
C ALA A 61 -1.32 -9.99 -4.65
N GLN A 62 -0.16 -10.66 -4.65
CA GLN A 62 0.30 -11.48 -5.78
C GLN A 62 -0.66 -12.63 -6.12
N GLN A 63 -1.35 -13.19 -5.12
CA GLN A 63 -2.33 -14.26 -5.30
C GLN A 63 -3.72 -13.77 -5.69
N GLY A 64 -3.96 -12.45 -5.77
CA GLY A 64 -5.30 -11.93 -6.01
C GLY A 64 -6.25 -12.04 -4.81
N ASP A 65 -5.74 -12.38 -3.62
CA ASP A 65 -6.54 -12.59 -2.41
C ASP A 65 -6.79 -11.26 -1.70
N ALA A 66 -7.78 -10.52 -2.20
CA ALA A 66 -8.14 -9.20 -1.69
C ALA A 66 -8.60 -9.21 -0.22
N ALA A 67 -9.30 -10.27 0.20
CA ALA A 67 -9.78 -10.41 1.57
C ALA A 67 -8.60 -10.54 2.55
N ARG A 68 -7.64 -11.40 2.22
CA ARG A 68 -6.44 -11.59 3.05
C ARG A 68 -5.51 -10.40 3.01
N PHE A 69 -5.35 -9.77 1.85
CA PHE A 69 -4.61 -8.52 1.71
C PHE A 69 -5.16 -7.46 2.66
N ALA A 70 -6.47 -7.20 2.59
CA ALA A 70 -7.12 -6.20 3.43
C ALA A 70 -6.99 -6.53 4.92
N LEU A 71 -7.18 -7.79 5.31
CA LEU A 71 -7.05 -8.23 6.70
C LEU A 71 -5.62 -8.02 7.24
N ALA A 72 -4.61 -8.49 6.51
CA ALA A 72 -3.21 -8.36 6.93
C ALA A 72 -2.78 -6.89 7.00
N SER A 73 -3.23 -6.06 6.06
CA SER A 73 -2.98 -4.62 6.07
C SER A 73 -3.66 -3.93 7.26
N THR A 74 -4.93 -4.23 7.57
CA THR A 74 -5.61 -3.69 8.75
C THR A 74 -4.84 -4.04 10.03
N GLN A 75 -4.44 -5.30 10.20
CA GLN A 75 -3.69 -5.75 11.38
C GLN A 75 -2.32 -5.08 11.48
N TYR A 76 -1.60 -4.96 10.36
CA TYR A 76 -0.30 -4.29 10.34
C TYR A 76 -0.43 -2.82 10.77
N VAL A 77 -1.38 -2.09 10.17
CA VAL A 77 -1.58 -0.66 10.45
C VAL A 77 -2.04 -0.44 11.90
N ALA A 78 -2.86 -1.35 12.45
CA ALA A 78 -3.31 -1.26 13.83
C ALA A 78 -2.19 -1.31 14.87
N SER A 79 -1.12 -2.07 14.58
CA SER A 79 -0.15 -2.47 15.61
C SER A 79 1.30 -2.09 15.30
N TYR A 80 1.65 -1.83 14.04
CA TYR A 80 3.04 -1.78 13.59
C TYR A 80 3.40 -0.55 12.74
N LEU A 81 2.63 0.55 12.82
CA LEU A 81 2.94 1.79 12.10
C LEU A 81 4.27 2.45 12.46
N HIS A 82 4.78 2.18 13.67
CA HIS A 82 6.09 2.67 14.14
C HIS A 82 7.21 1.63 13.96
N SER A 83 6.94 0.52 13.26
CA SER A 83 7.96 -0.48 12.92
C SER A 83 9.08 0.16 12.10
N PRO A 84 10.36 -0.21 12.33
CA PRO A 84 11.47 0.20 11.46
C PRO A 84 11.31 -0.32 10.02
N TYR A 85 10.41 -1.27 9.78
CA TYR A 85 10.11 -1.83 8.47
C TYR A 85 8.83 -1.24 7.83
N ALA A 86 8.24 -0.20 8.42
CA ALA A 86 7.01 0.44 7.92
C ALA A 86 7.11 0.90 6.46
N SER A 87 8.28 1.34 6.00
CA SER A 87 8.50 1.68 4.59
C SER A 87 8.33 0.48 3.66
N GLN A 88 8.81 -0.71 4.04
CA GLN A 88 8.65 -1.94 3.24
C GLN A 88 7.19 -2.39 3.20
N PHE A 89 6.46 -2.22 4.30
CA PHE A 89 5.01 -2.41 4.31
C PHE A 89 4.33 -1.43 3.36
N ALA A 90 4.66 -0.13 3.45
CA ALA A 90 4.06 0.90 2.59
C ALA A 90 4.27 0.60 1.10
N ASP A 91 5.46 0.13 0.72
CA ASP A 91 5.76 -0.29 -0.66
C ASP A 91 4.86 -1.45 -1.11
N SER A 92 4.76 -2.49 -0.28
CA SER A 92 3.93 -3.68 -0.56
C SER A 92 2.44 -3.36 -0.57
N PHE A 93 1.99 -2.50 0.33
CA PHE A 93 0.61 -2.04 0.44
C PHE A 93 0.19 -1.24 -0.79
N VAL A 94 0.98 -0.23 -1.19
CA VAL A 94 0.69 0.57 -2.39
C VAL A 94 0.67 -0.32 -3.64
N SER A 95 1.66 -1.20 -3.80
CA SER A 95 1.69 -2.16 -4.92
C SER A 95 0.45 -3.06 -4.93
N GLY A 96 0.03 -3.57 -3.77
CA GLY A 96 -1.15 -4.42 -3.65
C GLY A 96 -2.46 -3.69 -3.92
N VAL A 97 -2.62 -2.43 -3.50
CA VAL A 97 -3.78 -1.60 -3.83
C VAL A 97 -3.94 -1.43 -5.33
N ILE A 98 -2.83 -1.20 -6.04
CA ILE A 98 -2.84 -1.05 -7.51
C ILE A 98 -3.22 -2.38 -8.17
N GLN A 99 -2.59 -3.48 -7.75
CA GLN A 99 -2.86 -4.82 -8.28
C GLN A 99 -4.31 -5.26 -8.05
N LEU A 100 -4.86 -4.92 -6.89
CA LEU A 100 -6.20 -5.33 -6.45
C LEU A 100 -7.25 -4.22 -6.59
N HIS A 101 -7.01 -3.19 -7.41
CA HIS A 101 -7.87 -2.00 -7.46
C HIS A 101 -9.34 -2.28 -7.83
N MET A 102 -9.63 -3.40 -8.49
CA MET A 102 -11.00 -3.84 -8.79
C MET A 102 -11.63 -4.69 -7.66
N ALA A 103 -10.81 -5.31 -6.82
CA ALA A 103 -11.24 -6.26 -5.79
C ALA A 103 -11.26 -5.63 -4.38
N VAL A 104 -10.43 -4.61 -4.13
CA VAL A 104 -10.43 -3.83 -2.89
C VAL A 104 -11.18 -2.53 -3.16
N SER A 105 -12.35 -2.36 -2.53
CA SER A 105 -13.14 -1.13 -2.63
C SER A 105 -12.40 0.08 -2.06
N GLN A 106 -12.71 1.27 -2.59
CA GLN A 106 -12.18 2.55 -2.08
C GLN A 106 -12.55 2.78 -0.60
N ASP A 107 -13.75 2.39 -0.17
CA ASP A 107 -14.16 2.48 1.25
C ASP A 107 -13.26 1.63 2.14
N LYS A 108 -12.98 0.38 1.74
CA LYS A 108 -12.08 -0.49 2.49
C LYS A 108 -10.65 0.06 2.54
N LEU A 109 -10.17 0.70 1.47
CA LEU A 109 -8.89 1.39 1.47
C LEU A 109 -8.91 2.56 2.48
N ALA A 110 -9.96 3.38 2.47
CA ALA A 110 -10.15 4.46 3.42
C ALA A 110 -10.18 3.98 4.88
N ASP A 111 -10.87 2.87 5.16
CA ASP A 111 -10.87 2.27 6.50
C ASP A 111 -9.46 1.95 6.97
N ILE A 112 -8.64 1.32 6.12
CA ILE A 112 -7.26 0.94 6.46
C ILE A 112 -6.40 2.18 6.68
N THR A 113 -6.44 3.18 5.79
CA THR A 113 -5.59 4.37 5.92
C THR A 113 -6.02 5.26 7.08
N SER A 114 -7.30 5.26 7.46
CA SER A 114 -7.82 6.06 8.58
C SER A 114 -7.20 5.67 9.93
N MET A 115 -6.58 4.49 10.02
CA MET A 115 -5.86 4.03 11.20
C MET A 115 -4.42 4.59 11.27
N MET A 116 -3.94 5.22 10.19
CA MET A 116 -2.63 5.89 10.15
C MET A 116 -2.73 7.31 10.75
N ASP A 117 -1.58 7.87 11.15
CA ASP A 117 -1.52 9.29 11.41
C ASP A 117 -1.72 10.10 10.10
N PRO A 118 -2.21 11.35 10.19
CA PRO A 118 -2.57 12.17 9.04
C PRO A 118 -1.43 12.35 8.02
N GLU A 119 -0.18 12.45 8.47
CA GLU A 119 0.96 12.63 7.57
C GLU A 119 1.23 11.35 6.77
N ARG A 120 1.29 10.19 7.44
CA ARG A 120 1.48 8.90 6.78
C ARG A 120 0.33 8.57 5.83
N GLU A 121 -0.90 8.81 6.24
CA GLU A 121 -2.09 8.63 5.39
C GLU A 121 -1.96 9.44 4.09
N LYS A 122 -1.66 10.74 4.20
CA LYS A 122 -1.45 11.61 3.03
C LYS A 122 -0.34 11.08 2.12
N VAL A 123 0.79 10.67 2.68
CA VAL A 123 1.92 10.12 1.91
C VAL A 123 1.50 8.84 1.16
N ILE A 124 0.77 7.94 1.81
CA ILE A 124 0.28 6.72 1.17
C ILE A 124 -0.67 7.04 0.01
N TYR A 125 -1.61 7.96 0.20
CA TYR A 125 -2.51 8.38 -0.87
C TYR A 125 -1.79 9.02 -2.05
N LEU A 126 -0.82 9.89 -1.82
CA LEU A 126 -0.01 10.46 -2.91
C LEU A 126 0.76 9.39 -3.69
N ARG A 127 1.28 8.37 -3.00
CA ARG A 127 1.96 7.24 -3.64
C ARG A 127 1.01 6.39 -4.49
N ILE A 128 -0.20 6.13 -4.00
CA ILE A 128 -1.25 5.43 -4.76
C ILE A 128 -1.66 6.26 -5.97
N ALA A 129 -1.94 7.54 -5.79
CA ALA A 129 -2.37 8.46 -6.84
C ALA A 129 -1.35 8.51 -7.98
N ARG A 130 -0.07 8.66 -7.65
CA ARG A 130 1.04 8.65 -8.60
C ARG A 130 1.09 7.35 -9.40
N ARG A 131 1.04 6.20 -8.72
CA ARG A 131 1.16 4.91 -9.40
C ARG A 131 -0.07 4.62 -10.25
N ALA A 132 -1.25 4.92 -9.75
CA ALA A 132 -2.51 4.80 -10.48
C ALA A 132 -2.54 5.72 -11.71
N ALA A 133 -1.99 6.93 -11.63
CA ALA A 133 -1.88 7.85 -12.77
C ALA A 133 -0.99 7.26 -13.88
N ILE A 134 0.18 6.74 -13.50
CA ILE A 134 1.12 6.08 -14.43
C ILE A 134 0.49 4.85 -15.08
N ASP A 135 -0.24 4.05 -14.31
CA ASP A 135 -0.86 2.81 -14.78
C ASP A 135 -2.23 3.05 -15.46
N GLY A 136 -2.67 4.31 -15.63
CA GLY A 136 -3.92 4.67 -16.31
C GLY A 136 -5.20 4.36 -15.53
N LEU A 137 -5.11 4.13 -14.21
CA LEU A 137 -6.23 3.81 -13.34
C LEU A 137 -6.95 5.08 -12.86
N THR A 138 -7.68 5.75 -13.77
CA THR A 138 -8.28 7.08 -13.55
C THR A 138 -9.11 7.19 -12.28
N ALA A 139 -9.99 6.23 -12.01
CA ALA A 139 -10.87 6.27 -10.84
C ALA A 139 -10.09 6.20 -9.52
N LEU A 140 -9.08 5.32 -9.45
CA LEU A 140 -8.24 5.16 -8.27
C LEU A 140 -7.31 6.37 -8.08
N SER A 141 -6.72 6.88 -9.16
CA SER A 141 -5.86 8.06 -9.11
C SER A 141 -6.62 9.29 -8.63
N THR A 142 -7.82 9.52 -9.19
CA THR A 142 -8.70 10.63 -8.79
C THR A 142 -9.09 10.52 -7.32
N PHE A 143 -9.54 9.34 -6.88
CA PHE A 143 -9.88 9.09 -5.48
C PHE A 143 -8.70 9.37 -4.53
N ALA A 144 -7.53 8.79 -4.83
CA ALA A 144 -6.36 8.93 -3.97
C ALA A 144 -5.82 10.36 -3.93
N SER A 145 -5.83 11.09 -5.05
CA SER A 145 -5.49 12.52 -5.07
C SER A 145 -6.43 13.34 -4.20
N ALA A 146 -7.75 13.11 -4.32
CA ALA A 146 -8.74 13.83 -3.53
C ALA A 146 -8.59 13.58 -2.01
N MET A 147 -8.30 12.34 -1.61
CA MET A 147 -8.03 12.01 -0.21
C MET A 147 -6.74 12.68 0.30
N ALA A 148 -5.70 12.76 -0.53
CA ALA A 148 -4.46 13.46 -0.20
C ALA A 148 -4.61 14.99 -0.09
N GLU A 149 -5.44 15.61 -0.94
CA GLU A 149 -5.73 17.05 -0.93
C GLU A 149 -6.55 17.44 0.29
N LYS A 150 -7.65 16.72 0.53
CA LYS A 150 -8.55 16.98 1.66
C LYS A 150 -7.79 16.91 2.98
N GLY A 151 -6.93 15.89 3.12
CA GLY A 151 -6.28 15.58 4.40
C GLY A 151 -7.30 15.18 5.48
N ARG A 152 -6.83 14.50 6.52
CA ARG A 152 -7.73 14.02 7.58
C ARG A 152 -8.21 15.13 8.52
N ASP A 153 -7.34 16.09 8.84
CA ASP A 153 -7.62 17.11 9.85
C ASP A 153 -8.14 18.43 9.25
N GLY A 154 -8.47 18.46 7.95
CA GLY A 154 -8.78 19.72 7.26
C GLY A 154 -7.58 20.66 7.08
N ASN A 155 -6.42 20.33 7.66
CA ASN A 155 -5.11 20.92 7.32
C ASN A 155 -4.52 20.34 6.03
N GLY A 156 -5.39 19.80 5.16
CA GLY A 156 -5.02 19.47 3.80
C GLY A 156 -4.42 20.69 3.12
N ASN A 157 -3.34 20.48 2.37
CA ASN A 157 -2.91 21.52 1.45
C ASN A 157 -3.82 21.35 0.24
N GLU A 158 -4.95 22.07 0.23
CA GLU A 158 -5.93 22.05 -0.88
C GLU A 158 -5.25 22.32 -2.24
N ASP A 159 -4.05 22.92 -2.22
CA ASP A 159 -3.19 23.14 -3.38
C ASP A 159 -1.91 22.26 -3.40
N ASP A 160 -1.95 20.99 -2.95
CA ASP A 160 -0.78 20.11 -3.08
C ASP A 160 -0.49 19.85 -4.58
N PRO A 161 0.62 20.37 -5.13
CA PRO A 161 0.89 20.31 -6.57
C PRO A 161 1.00 18.87 -7.09
N ARG A 162 1.35 17.91 -6.23
CA ARG A 162 1.47 16.50 -6.58
C ARG A 162 0.10 15.86 -6.78
N ALA A 163 -0.87 16.16 -5.92
CA ALA A 163 -2.20 15.59 -6.03
C ALA A 163 -2.93 16.09 -7.29
N GLN A 164 -2.79 17.39 -7.59
CA GLN A 164 -3.26 18.00 -8.84
C GLN A 164 -2.60 17.40 -10.08
N LEU A 165 -1.28 17.14 -10.01
CA LEU A 165 -0.52 16.49 -11.09
C LEU A 165 -1.06 15.08 -11.36
N TYR A 166 -1.15 14.23 -10.33
CA TYR A 166 -1.52 12.83 -10.51
C TYR A 166 -2.97 12.67 -10.97
N SER A 167 -3.91 13.44 -10.42
CA SER A 167 -5.30 13.41 -10.87
C SER A 167 -5.42 13.82 -12.33
N SER A 168 -4.73 14.89 -12.72
CA SER A 168 -4.72 15.40 -14.10
C SER A 168 -4.12 14.40 -15.08
N LEU A 169 -2.96 13.80 -14.76
CA LEU A 169 -2.29 12.81 -15.62
C LEU A 169 -3.19 11.61 -15.91
N SER A 170 -3.94 11.15 -14.91
CA SER A 170 -4.82 9.99 -15.07
C SER A 170 -6.00 10.20 -16.03
N THR A 171 -6.28 11.45 -16.39
CA THR A 171 -7.39 11.85 -17.28
C THR A 171 -6.93 12.21 -18.70
N VAL A 172 -5.63 12.12 -18.99
CA VAL A 172 -5.07 12.45 -20.31
C VAL A 172 -5.55 11.43 -21.34
N THR A 173 -6.31 11.91 -22.30
CA THR A 173 -6.71 11.20 -23.52
C THR A 173 -6.47 12.13 -24.70
N SER A 174 -6.46 11.60 -25.93
CA SER A 174 -6.32 12.45 -27.13
C SER A 174 -7.38 13.56 -27.19
N SER A 175 -8.57 13.33 -26.64
CA SER A 175 -9.67 14.30 -26.59
C SER A 175 -9.59 15.31 -25.44
N THR A 176 -8.85 15.02 -24.37
CA THR A 176 -8.80 15.87 -23.16
C THR A 176 -7.46 16.60 -23.00
N ILE A 177 -6.51 16.37 -23.92
CA ILE A 177 -5.12 16.81 -23.76
C ILE A 177 -4.94 18.33 -23.64
N ASP A 178 -5.75 19.13 -24.34
CA ASP A 178 -5.63 20.59 -24.28
C ASP A 178 -6.14 21.14 -22.93
N ASP A 179 -7.26 20.61 -22.43
CA ASP A 179 -7.81 20.96 -21.12
C ASP A 179 -6.87 20.52 -19.99
N VAL A 180 -6.32 19.30 -20.08
CA VAL A 180 -5.36 18.80 -19.10
C VAL A 180 -4.08 19.64 -19.14
N ARG A 181 -3.56 19.97 -20.33
CA ARG A 181 -2.39 20.85 -20.47
C ARG A 181 -2.62 22.22 -19.83
N ALA A 182 -3.83 22.79 -19.95
CA ALA A 182 -4.17 24.05 -19.30
C ALA A 182 -4.18 23.94 -17.77
N LYS A 183 -4.67 22.82 -17.21
CA LYS A 183 -4.61 22.54 -15.76
C LYS A 183 -3.18 22.35 -15.28
N LEU A 184 -2.40 21.52 -15.97
CA LEU A 184 -1.01 21.22 -15.63
C LEU A 184 -0.10 22.46 -15.62
N LYS A 185 -0.36 23.44 -16.51
CA LYS A 185 0.37 24.73 -16.53
C LYS A 185 0.19 25.58 -15.25
N LYS A 186 -0.86 25.35 -14.47
CA LYS A 186 -1.11 26.09 -13.22
C LYS A 186 -0.35 25.52 -12.02
N ILE A 187 0.23 24.31 -12.16
CA ILE A 187 0.94 23.63 -11.10
C ILE A 187 2.29 24.31 -10.84
N ASP A 188 2.55 24.67 -9.58
CA ASP A 188 3.82 25.26 -9.17
C ASP A 188 4.96 24.21 -9.25
N ARG A 189 5.76 24.32 -10.30
CA ARG A 189 6.91 23.45 -10.58
C ARG A 189 7.98 23.50 -9.48
N GLY A 190 8.08 24.60 -8.73
CA GLY A 190 9.08 24.77 -7.67
C GLY A 190 8.81 23.87 -6.46
N LYS A 191 7.58 23.37 -6.33
CA LYS A 191 7.14 22.50 -5.23
C LYS A 191 7.12 21.02 -5.60
N LEU A 192 7.49 20.66 -6.83
CA LEU A 192 7.56 19.27 -7.31
C LEU A 192 8.96 18.70 -7.16
N SER A 193 9.04 17.40 -6.89
CA SER A 193 10.31 16.66 -6.95
C SER A 193 10.86 16.62 -8.38
N GLU A 194 12.13 16.28 -8.55
CA GLU A 194 12.70 16.07 -9.91
C GLU A 194 11.94 15.00 -10.69
N SER A 195 11.58 13.90 -10.03
CA SER A 195 10.81 12.83 -10.67
C SER A 195 9.41 13.28 -11.08
N ASP A 196 8.76 14.13 -10.28
CA ASP A 196 7.42 14.63 -10.62
C ASP A 196 7.45 15.75 -11.67
N ARG A 197 8.54 16.51 -11.75
CA ARG A 197 8.78 17.43 -12.87
C ARG A 197 8.97 16.68 -14.18
N ALA A 198 9.73 15.57 -14.15
CA ALA A 198 9.86 14.70 -15.32
C ALA A 198 8.51 14.10 -15.76
N LEU A 199 7.64 13.72 -14.80
CA LEU A 199 6.26 13.28 -15.08
C LEU A 199 5.39 14.38 -15.69
N LEU A 200 5.55 15.63 -15.24
CA LEU A 200 4.81 16.78 -15.78
C LEU A 200 5.22 17.12 -17.22
N ASP A 201 6.47 16.81 -17.60
CA ASP A 201 7.05 17.15 -18.91
C ASP A 201 6.95 16.01 -19.94
N ALA A 202 6.56 14.81 -19.52
CA ALA A 202 6.38 13.63 -20.37
C ALA A 202 5.15 13.74 -21.27
#